data_AF-A0A2G9UN54-F1
#
_entry.id   AF-A0A2G9UN54-F1
#
_cell.length_a   1.000
_cell.length_b   1.000
_cell.length_c   1.000
_cell.angle_alpha   90.00
_cell.angle_beta   90.00
_cell.angle_gamma   90.00
#
_symmetry.space_group_name_H-M   'P 1'
#
loop_
_entity.id
_entity.type
_entity.pdbx_description
1 polymer ?
#
loop_
_entity_poly.entity_id
_entity_poly.type
_entity_poly.pdbx_seq_one_letter_code
_entity_poly.pdbx_strand_id
1 'polypeptide(L)'
;MTADTEISFADLSAITQKMTLDLATDERAFLNCLLELNAYDRQLWDNMQRISDVDSKLVALEEKQSKMVYNMGCITEEQKALDSAVTELEKALGLPDWTDQDHDLPVNAFSATPSDTKRQQLMQMLISVDSQIKEADCDLQEIIDQVAALHKSKTSMSNANKATEDQVAQILKNQMETLLYIDRKAGIGELEAKVEEFKDVADGRNTSIYS
;
A
#
# COMPACT_ATOMS: atom_id res chain seq x y z
N MET A 1 78.60 4.47 -43.32
CA MET A 1 77.56 4.87 -42.33
C MET A 1 77.58 6.38 -42.36
N THR A 2 76.59 7.14 -42.83
CA THR A 2 75.16 6.95 -43.13
C THR A 2 74.87 7.93 -44.29
N ALA A 3 74.11 7.50 -45.29
CA ALA A 3 73.80 8.33 -46.44
C ALA A 3 72.82 9.45 -46.02
N ASP A 4 73.29 10.70 -46.07
CA ASP A 4 72.43 11.88 -46.05
C ASP A 4 71.53 11.81 -47.28
N THR A 5 70.27 11.47 -47.04
CA THR A 5 69.26 11.39 -48.08
C THR A 5 68.79 12.81 -48.35
N GLU A 6 69.16 13.40 -49.48
CA GLU A 6 68.62 14.69 -49.93
C GLU A 6 67.12 14.52 -50.16
N ILE A 7 66.33 14.99 -49.19
CA ILE A 7 64.87 14.98 -49.28
C ILE A 7 64.48 15.98 -50.37
N SER A 8 63.83 15.50 -51.43
CA SER A 8 63.29 16.37 -52.47
C SER A 8 62.17 17.25 -51.87
N PHE A 9 62.07 18.51 -52.30
CA PHE A 9 60.97 19.40 -51.89
C PHE A 9 59.59 18.75 -52.11
N ALA A 10 59.46 17.89 -53.13
CA ALA A 10 58.25 17.12 -53.39
C ALA A 10 57.92 16.12 -52.26
N ASP A 11 58.94 15.46 -51.69
CA ASP A 11 58.78 14.51 -50.58
C ASP A 11 58.39 15.23 -49.28
N LEU A 12 59.02 16.39 -49.02
CA LEU A 12 58.66 17.23 -47.87
C LEU A 12 57.22 17.77 -47.98
N SER A 13 56.82 18.18 -49.19
CA SER A 13 55.44 18.61 -49.47
C SER A 13 54.45 17.47 -49.27
N ALA A 14 54.78 16.25 -49.72
CA ALA A 14 53.93 15.08 -49.54
C ALA A 14 53.79 14.68 -48.05
N ILE A 15 54.87 14.74 -47.28
CA ILE A 15 54.84 14.50 -45.82
C ILE A 15 54.00 15.57 -45.12
N THR A 16 54.16 16.84 -45.48
CA THR A 16 53.38 17.95 -44.89
C THR A 16 51.89 17.78 -45.20
N GLN A 17 51.55 17.42 -46.43
CA GLN A 17 50.17 17.17 -46.83
C GLN A 17 49.57 15.95 -46.09
N LYS A 18 50.35 14.88 -45.93
CA LYS A 18 49.95 13.72 -45.13
C LYS A 18 49.69 14.10 -43.69
N MET A 19 50.61 14.79 -43.03
CA MET A 19 50.45 15.25 -41.64
C MET A 19 49.23 16.15 -41.48
N THR A 20 48.95 17.01 -42.48
CA THR A 20 47.75 17.87 -42.48
C THR A 20 46.47 17.05 -42.55
N LEU A 21 46.45 15.99 -43.37
CA LEU A 21 45.30 15.10 -43.51
C LEU A 21 45.08 14.24 -42.26
N ASP A 22 46.16 13.69 -41.71
CA ASP A 22 46.14 12.92 -40.47
C ASP A 22 45.61 13.80 -39.31
N LEU A 23 46.10 15.05 -39.19
CA LEU A 23 45.63 16.01 -38.19
C LEU A 23 44.14 16.34 -38.34
N ALA A 24 43.65 16.55 -39.57
CA ALA A 24 42.24 16.80 -39.82
C ALA A 24 41.35 15.58 -39.52
N THR A 25 41.90 14.37 -39.66
CA THR A 25 41.19 13.12 -39.34
C THR A 25 41.10 12.93 -37.82
N ASP A 26 42.20 13.18 -37.10
CA ASP A 26 42.25 13.13 -35.64
C ASP A 26 41.34 14.20 -35.01
N GLU A 27 41.30 15.42 -35.57
CA GLU A 27 40.40 16.48 -35.13
C GLU A 27 38.93 16.06 -35.24
N ARG A 28 38.54 15.43 -36.35
CA ARG A 28 37.17 14.90 -36.52
C ARG A 28 36.84 13.80 -35.54
N ALA A 29 37.77 12.86 -35.31
CA ALA A 29 37.58 11.80 -34.34
C ALA A 29 37.44 12.36 -32.92
N PHE A 30 38.25 13.35 -32.57
CA PHE A 30 38.20 14.04 -31.28
C PHE A 30 36.87 14.77 -31.07
N LEU A 31 36.39 15.52 -32.07
CA LEU A 31 35.11 16.21 -31.99
C LEU A 31 33.93 15.25 -31.85
N ASN A 32 33.95 14.12 -32.56
CA ASN A 32 32.93 13.08 -32.39
C ASN A 32 32.96 12.49 -30.96
N CYS A 33 34.15 12.23 -30.43
CA CYS A 33 34.30 11.76 -29.04
C CYS A 33 33.75 12.79 -28.03
N LEU A 34 34.00 14.08 -28.25
CA LEU A 34 33.45 15.14 -27.39
C LEU A 34 31.92 15.22 -27.46
N LEU A 35 31.32 15.02 -28.63
CA LEU A 35 29.86 14.99 -28.78
C LEU A 35 29.25 13.77 -28.06
N GLU A 36 29.88 12.61 -28.17
CA GLU A 36 29.43 11.39 -27.48
C GLU A 36 29.57 11.54 -25.96
N LEU A 37 30.70 12.08 -25.49
CA LEU A 37 30.91 12.39 -24.07
C LEU A 37 29.85 13.36 -23.55
N ASN A 38 29.52 14.41 -24.30
CA ASN A 38 28.46 15.36 -23.92
C ASN A 38 27.08 14.68 -23.84
N ALA A 39 26.78 13.75 -24.76
CA ALA A 39 25.55 12.97 -24.71
C ALA A 39 25.49 12.08 -23.45
N TYR A 40 26.60 11.44 -23.08
CA TYR A 40 26.70 10.68 -21.84
C TYR A 40 26.58 11.55 -20.60
N ASP A 41 27.20 12.73 -20.57
CA ASP A 41 27.09 13.67 -19.45
C ASP A 41 25.64 14.10 -19.22
N ARG A 42 24.88 14.33 -20.30
CA ARG A 42 23.46 14.65 -20.21
C ARG A 42 22.63 13.50 -19.64
N GLN A 43 22.87 12.28 -20.12
CA GLN A 43 22.19 11.10 -19.59
C GLN A 43 22.56 10.82 -18.12
N LEU A 44 23.83 11.06 -17.74
CA LEU A 44 24.29 10.93 -16.37
C LEU A 44 23.57 11.92 -15.46
N TRP A 45 23.39 13.15 -15.92
CA TRP A 45 22.65 14.18 -15.18
C TRP A 45 21.17 13.80 -14.99
N ASP A 46 20.49 13.34 -16.05
CA ASP A 46 19.11 12.88 -15.95
C ASP A 46 18.97 11.70 -14.98
N ASN A 47 19.90 10.75 -15.02
CA ASN A 47 19.94 9.63 -14.09
C ASN A 47 20.19 10.09 -12.65
N MET A 48 21.09 11.06 -12.44
CA MET A 48 21.36 11.63 -11.13
C MET A 48 20.11 12.29 -10.55
N GLN A 49 19.35 13.03 -11.36
CA GLN A 49 18.09 13.64 -10.92
C GLN A 49 17.06 12.58 -10.52
N ARG A 50 16.91 11.51 -11.33
CA ARG A 50 16.01 10.39 -11.01
C ARG A 50 16.41 9.67 -9.73
N ILE A 51 17.72 9.48 -9.49
CA ILE A 51 18.24 8.89 -8.25
C ILE A 51 17.89 9.79 -7.07
N SER A 52 18.06 11.11 -7.18
CA SER A 52 17.69 12.06 -6.12
C SER A 52 16.19 12.03 -5.82
N ASP A 53 15.33 11.91 -6.83
CA ASP A 53 13.88 11.82 -6.64
C ASP A 53 13.48 10.50 -5.94
N VAL A 54 14.15 9.40 -6.27
CA VAL A 54 13.93 8.10 -5.63
C VAL A 54 14.42 8.13 -4.19
N ASP A 55 15.58 8.73 -3.93
CA ASP A 55 16.14 8.89 -2.58
C ASP A 55 15.19 9.70 -1.67
N SER A 56 14.67 10.83 -2.17
CA SER A 56 13.68 11.62 -1.44
C SER A 56 12.40 10.81 -1.11
N LYS A 57 11.90 10.02 -2.07
CA LYS A 57 10.74 9.14 -1.84
C LYS A 57 11.05 8.03 -0.85
N LEU A 58 12.27 7.49 -0.87
CA LEU A 58 12.73 6.44 0.03
C LEU A 58 12.76 6.96 1.47
N VAL A 59 13.38 8.12 1.70
CA VAL A 59 13.42 8.78 3.03
C VAL A 59 12.01 9.02 3.56
N ALA A 60 11.09 9.52 2.73
CA ALA A 60 9.69 9.71 3.13
C ALA A 60 8.98 8.39 3.49
N LEU A 61 9.31 7.30 2.80
CA LEU A 61 8.80 5.96 3.09
C LEU A 61 9.36 5.41 4.40
N GLU A 62 10.65 5.61 4.67
CA GLU A 62 11.32 5.22 5.91
C GLU A 62 10.74 5.97 7.11
N GLU A 63 10.46 7.27 6.98
CA GLU A 63 9.78 8.04 8.02
C GLU A 63 8.37 7.51 8.28
N LYS A 64 7.61 7.24 7.22
CA LYS A 64 6.26 6.66 7.33
C LYS A 64 6.29 5.27 7.98
N GLN A 65 7.26 4.43 7.61
CA GLN A 65 7.47 3.12 8.22
C GLN A 65 7.79 3.25 9.71
N SER A 66 8.72 4.14 10.06
CA SER A 66 9.10 4.41 11.45
C SER A 66 7.90 4.86 12.29
N LYS A 67 7.07 5.75 11.74
CA LYS A 67 5.81 6.16 12.38
C LYS A 67 4.83 5.01 12.55
N MET A 68 4.71 4.13 11.56
CA MET A 68 3.84 2.96 11.63
C MET A 68 4.31 1.98 12.72
N VAL A 69 5.61 1.73 12.83
CA VAL A 69 6.21 0.89 13.87
C VAL A 69 5.94 1.47 15.25
N TYR A 70 6.11 2.79 15.42
CA TYR A 70 5.78 3.47 16.67
C TYR A 70 4.29 3.31 17.03
N ASN A 71 3.38 3.59 16.10
CA ASN A 71 1.94 3.45 16.34
C ASN A 71 1.55 2.01 16.68
N MET A 72 2.15 1.02 16.02
CA MET A 72 1.93 -0.39 16.33
C MET A 72 2.39 -0.72 17.75
N GLY A 73 3.55 -0.19 18.18
CA GLY A 73 4.02 -0.30 19.56
C GLY A 73 3.04 0.29 20.58
N CYS A 74 2.51 1.49 20.31
CA CYS A 74 1.48 2.11 21.15
C CYS A 74 0.20 1.25 21.24
N ILE A 75 -0.30 0.76 20.10
CA ILE A 75 -1.49 -0.10 20.07
C ILE A 75 -1.25 -1.38 20.88
N THR A 76 -0.09 -2.01 20.77
CA THR A 76 0.25 -3.20 21.56
C THR A 76 0.31 -2.90 23.06
N GLU A 77 0.86 -1.74 23.44
CA GLU A 77 0.87 -1.31 24.85
C GLU A 77 -0.54 -1.04 25.38
N GLU A 78 -1.38 -0.36 24.60
CA GLU A 78 -2.79 -0.13 24.93
C GLU A 78 -3.56 -1.45 25.05
N GLN A 79 -3.37 -2.39 24.13
CA GLN A 79 -3.96 -3.73 24.19
C GLN A 79 -3.56 -4.46 25.47
N LYS A 80 -2.28 -4.41 25.85
CA LYS A 80 -1.79 -5.04 27.09
C LYS A 80 -2.38 -4.37 28.34
N ALA A 81 -2.52 -3.05 28.34
CA ALA A 81 -3.12 -2.33 29.45
C ALA A 81 -4.62 -2.66 29.60
N LEU A 82 -5.34 -2.71 28.48
CA LEU A 82 -6.76 -3.13 28.44
C LEU A 82 -6.92 -4.57 28.91
N ASP A 83 -6.11 -5.50 28.42
CA ASP A 83 -6.12 -6.90 28.83
C ASP A 83 -5.90 -7.05 30.34
N SER A 84 -4.88 -6.36 30.89
CA SER A 84 -4.63 -6.34 32.34
C SER A 84 -5.82 -5.80 33.14
N ALA A 85 -6.45 -4.72 32.68
CA ALA A 85 -7.60 -4.13 33.35
C ALA A 85 -8.83 -5.05 33.30
N VAL A 86 -9.08 -5.69 32.15
CA VAL A 86 -10.15 -6.68 31.97
C VAL A 86 -9.94 -7.89 32.88
N THR A 87 -8.72 -8.45 32.90
CA THR A 87 -8.39 -9.58 33.79
C THR A 87 -8.58 -9.23 35.28
N GLU A 88 -8.25 -8.00 35.69
CA GLU A 88 -8.48 -7.55 37.06
C GLU A 88 -9.98 -7.45 37.39
N LEU A 89 -10.78 -6.91 36.47
CA LEU A 89 -12.23 -6.82 36.62
C LEU A 89 -12.91 -8.20 36.65
N GLU A 90 -12.47 -9.12 35.79
CA GLU A 90 -12.95 -10.50 35.76
C GLU A 90 -12.71 -11.20 37.10
N LYS A 91 -11.50 -11.06 37.66
CA LYS A 91 -11.17 -11.58 39.00
C LYS A 91 -12.01 -10.95 40.10
N ALA A 92 -12.21 -9.63 40.05
CA ALA A 92 -13.02 -8.91 41.04
C ALA A 92 -14.50 -9.32 41.02
N LEU A 93 -15.02 -9.66 39.83
CA LEU A 93 -16.40 -10.09 39.61
C LEU A 93 -16.59 -11.62 39.71
N GLY A 94 -15.50 -12.38 39.81
CA GLY A 94 -15.53 -13.84 39.82
C GLY A 94 -16.04 -14.45 38.51
N LEU A 95 -15.80 -13.76 37.39
CA LEU A 95 -16.15 -14.24 36.05
C LEU A 95 -15.23 -15.40 35.65
N PRO A 96 -15.73 -16.38 34.86
CA PRO A 96 -14.90 -17.42 34.30
C PRO A 96 -13.89 -16.84 33.30
N ASP A 97 -12.81 -17.59 33.07
CA ASP A 97 -11.90 -17.28 31.97
C ASP A 97 -12.65 -17.51 30.65
N TRP A 98 -12.77 -16.47 29.83
CA TRP A 98 -13.48 -16.52 28.56
C TRP A 98 -12.76 -17.36 27.50
N THR A 99 -11.59 -17.92 27.81
CA THR A 99 -10.92 -18.91 26.96
C THR A 99 -11.42 -20.35 27.19
N ASP A 100 -12.10 -20.63 28.32
CA ASP A 100 -12.73 -21.92 28.58
C ASP A 100 -14.14 -21.96 27.98
N GLN A 101 -14.56 -23.12 27.43
CA GLN A 101 -15.88 -23.28 26.80
C GLN A 101 -17.08 -23.08 27.75
N ASP A 102 -16.84 -23.10 29.07
CA ASP A 102 -17.88 -22.96 30.09
C ASP A 102 -18.00 -21.49 30.55
N HIS A 103 -18.75 -20.69 29.79
CA HIS A 103 -19.00 -19.27 30.07
C HIS A 103 -20.17 -19.02 31.04
N ASP A 104 -20.32 -19.79 32.10
CA ASP A 104 -21.45 -19.62 33.01
C ASP A 104 -21.29 -18.34 33.86
N LEU A 105 -22.23 -17.40 33.68
CA LEU A 105 -22.26 -16.16 34.46
C LEU A 105 -22.53 -16.46 35.95
N PRO A 106 -21.73 -15.93 36.90
CA PRO A 106 -21.95 -16.17 38.31
C PRO A 106 -23.22 -15.47 38.80
N VAL A 107 -24.09 -16.21 39.51
CA VAL A 107 -25.27 -15.69 40.21
C VAL A 107 -25.23 -16.11 41.67
N ASN A 108 -25.42 -15.14 42.57
CA ASN A 108 -25.48 -15.42 44.00
C ASN A 108 -26.80 -16.12 44.34
N ALA A 109 -26.75 -17.45 44.47
CA ALA A 109 -27.89 -18.32 44.74
C ALA A 109 -28.68 -17.94 46.02
N PHE A 110 -28.07 -17.22 46.96
CA PHE A 110 -28.73 -16.81 48.22
C PHE A 110 -29.51 -15.49 48.11
N SER A 111 -29.36 -14.74 47.01
CA SER A 111 -29.96 -13.40 46.84
C SER A 111 -30.64 -13.16 45.48
N ALA A 112 -30.57 -14.12 44.56
CA ALA A 112 -31.14 -13.98 43.22
C ALA A 112 -32.67 -14.11 43.22
N THR A 113 -33.35 -13.18 42.56
CA THR A 113 -34.78 -13.29 42.26
C THR A 113 -35.00 -14.12 40.99
N PRO A 114 -36.20 -14.69 40.77
CA PRO A 114 -36.53 -15.38 39.51
C PRO A 114 -36.36 -14.50 38.25
N SER A 115 -36.45 -13.17 38.40
CA SER A 115 -36.18 -12.22 37.32
C SER A 115 -34.67 -12.12 37.02
N ASP A 116 -33.82 -12.25 38.03
CA ASP A 116 -32.35 -12.22 37.86
C ASP A 116 -31.86 -13.46 37.12
N THR A 117 -32.42 -14.65 37.43
CA THR A 117 -32.13 -15.89 36.71
C THR A 117 -32.54 -15.81 35.23
N LYS A 118 -33.69 -15.22 34.92
CA LYS A 118 -34.12 -15.01 33.52
C LYS A 118 -33.19 -14.04 32.78
N ARG A 119 -32.76 -12.96 33.45
CA ARG A 119 -31.80 -12.01 32.88
C ARG A 119 -30.46 -12.67 32.59
N GLN A 120 -29.97 -13.51 33.51
CA GLN A 120 -28.75 -14.30 33.31
C GLN A 120 -28.86 -15.22 32.10
N GLN A 121 -29.95 -15.99 31.98
CA GLN A 121 -30.19 -16.87 30.82
C GLN A 121 -30.20 -16.09 29.49
N LEU A 122 -30.81 -14.90 29.48
CA LEU A 122 -30.82 -14.03 28.31
C LEU A 122 -29.40 -13.55 27.95
N MET A 123 -28.60 -13.14 28.94
CA MET A 123 -27.21 -12.72 28.73
C MET A 123 -26.34 -13.89 28.25
N GLN A 124 -26.54 -15.10 28.79
CA GLN A 124 -25.86 -16.31 28.34
C GLN A 124 -26.16 -16.62 26.86
N MET A 125 -27.43 -16.53 26.48
CA MET A 125 -27.85 -16.74 25.10
C MET A 125 -27.23 -15.69 24.18
N LEU A 126 -27.14 -14.43 24.62
CA LEU A 126 -26.50 -13.36 23.85
C LEU A 126 -25.00 -13.65 23.60
N ILE A 127 -24.27 -14.09 24.63
CA ILE A 127 -22.87 -14.52 24.51
C ILE A 127 -22.74 -15.67 23.51
N SER A 128 -23.62 -16.68 23.61
CA SER A 128 -23.59 -17.83 22.69
C SER A 128 -23.83 -17.43 21.24
N VAL A 129 -24.78 -16.52 20.98
CA VAL A 129 -25.04 -16.01 19.63
C VAL A 129 -23.85 -15.21 19.10
N ASP A 130 -23.24 -14.34 19.92
CA ASP A 130 -22.04 -13.58 19.53
C ASP A 130 -20.87 -14.51 19.18
N SER A 131 -20.63 -15.55 19.98
CA SER A 131 -19.62 -16.58 19.70
C SER A 131 -19.89 -17.30 18.38
N GLN A 132 -21.13 -17.70 18.11
CA GLN A 132 -21.50 -18.36 16.85
C GLN A 132 -21.31 -17.45 15.63
N ILE A 133 -21.60 -16.15 15.76
CA ILE A 133 -21.38 -15.17 14.69
C ILE A 133 -19.87 -15.02 14.41
N LYS A 134 -19.04 -14.94 15.44
CA LYS A 134 -17.58 -14.88 15.29
C LYS A 134 -17.00 -16.14 14.65
N GLU A 135 -17.47 -17.32 15.07
CA GLU A 135 -17.08 -18.59 14.46
C GLU A 135 -17.49 -18.65 12.98
N ALA A 136 -18.73 -18.24 12.64
CA ALA A 136 -19.19 -18.17 11.26
C ALA A 136 -18.38 -17.18 10.41
N ASP A 137 -17.93 -16.05 10.97
CA ASP A 137 -17.07 -15.09 10.26
C ASP A 137 -15.68 -15.67 9.99
N CYS A 138 -15.09 -16.39 10.97
CA CYS A 138 -13.86 -17.15 10.78
C CYS A 138 -14.01 -18.22 9.68
N ASP A 139 -15.11 -18.98 9.70
CA ASP A 139 -15.41 -19.98 8.68
C ASP A 139 -15.57 -19.36 7.28
N LEU A 140 -16.24 -18.20 7.19
CA LEU A 140 -16.37 -17.46 5.93
C LEU A 140 -15.01 -16.97 5.42
N GLN A 141 -14.16 -16.47 6.31
CA GLN A 141 -12.80 -16.07 5.96
C GLN A 141 -11.97 -17.26 5.45
N GLU A 142 -12.10 -18.43 6.10
CA GLU A 142 -11.44 -19.65 5.64
C GLU A 142 -11.95 -20.08 4.25
N ILE A 143 -13.26 -20.03 4.01
CA ILE A 143 -13.84 -20.32 2.68
C ILE A 143 -13.30 -19.35 1.63
N ILE A 144 -13.19 -18.06 1.94
CA ILE A 144 -12.62 -17.05 1.05
C ILE A 144 -11.16 -17.42 0.69
N ASP A 145 -10.36 -17.76 1.69
CA ASP A 145 -8.95 -18.14 1.51
C ASP A 145 -8.81 -19.42 0.69
N GLN A 146 -9.66 -20.43 0.94
CA GLN A 146 -9.71 -21.67 0.16
C GLN A 146 -10.11 -21.41 -1.30
N VAL A 147 -11.14 -20.58 -1.55
CA VAL A 147 -11.56 -20.20 -2.90
C VAL A 147 -10.45 -19.44 -3.63
N ALA A 148 -9.77 -18.51 -2.95
CA ALA A 148 -8.64 -17.79 -3.51
C ALA A 148 -7.48 -18.74 -3.86
N ALA A 149 -7.17 -19.70 -2.99
CA ALA A 149 -6.16 -20.74 -3.24
C ALA A 149 -6.52 -21.63 -4.44
N LEU A 150 -7.79 -22.03 -4.57
CA LEU A 150 -8.28 -22.79 -5.72
C LEU A 150 -8.17 -22.00 -7.03
N HIS A 151 -8.53 -20.71 -7.01
CA HIS A 151 -8.32 -19.82 -8.14
C HIS A 151 -6.84 -19.75 -8.55
N LYS A 152 -5.92 -19.62 -7.59
CA LYS A 152 -4.47 -19.57 -7.82
C LYS A 152 -3.89 -20.91 -8.30
N SER A 153 -4.43 -22.03 -7.84
CA SER A 153 -4.01 -23.37 -8.26
C SER A 153 -4.44 -23.69 -9.70
N LYS A 154 -5.67 -23.33 -10.06
CA LYS A 154 -6.23 -23.51 -11.42
C LYS A 154 -5.46 -22.73 -12.48
N THR A 155 -4.86 -21.61 -12.09
CA THR A 155 -4.08 -20.75 -12.99
C THR A 155 -2.61 -21.16 -13.09
N SER A 156 -2.02 -21.64 -11.99
CA SER A 156 -0.63 -22.14 -11.95
C SER A 156 -0.38 -23.40 -12.80
N MET A 157 -1.43 -24.15 -13.14
CA MET A 157 -1.36 -25.32 -14.04
C MET A 157 -1.34 -24.94 -15.54
N SER A 158 -1.31 -23.66 -15.90
CA SER A 158 -1.26 -23.23 -17.31
C SER A 158 -0.20 -22.13 -17.53
N ASN A 159 0.46 -22.21 -18.69
CA ASN A 159 1.60 -21.39 -19.16
C ASN A 159 1.67 -19.93 -18.66
N ALA A 160 2.89 -19.40 -18.52
CA ALA A 160 3.24 -18.06 -18.03
C ALA A 160 2.38 -16.89 -18.57
N ASN A 161 1.82 -17.00 -19.78
CA ASN A 161 0.92 -16.00 -20.35
C ASN A 161 -0.42 -15.88 -19.59
N LYS A 162 -0.94 -16.98 -19.01
CA LYS A 162 -2.14 -16.90 -18.15
C LYS A 162 -1.85 -16.21 -16.83
N ALA A 163 -0.68 -16.41 -16.24
CA ALA A 163 -0.33 -15.74 -14.99
C ALA A 163 -0.35 -14.20 -15.13
N THR A 164 0.09 -13.66 -16.28
CA THR A 164 -0.05 -12.23 -16.58
C THR A 164 -1.49 -11.81 -16.84
N GLU A 165 -2.30 -12.65 -17.50
CA GLU A 165 -3.74 -12.39 -17.69
C GLU A 165 -4.49 -12.36 -16.35
N ASP A 166 -4.17 -13.26 -15.43
CA ASP A 166 -4.76 -13.33 -14.09
C ASP A 166 -4.35 -12.11 -13.23
N GLN A 167 -3.10 -11.68 -13.33
CA GLN A 167 -2.65 -10.44 -12.70
C GLN A 167 -3.41 -9.23 -13.24
N VAL A 168 -3.60 -9.15 -14.56
CA VAL A 168 -4.39 -8.08 -15.19
C VAL A 168 -5.85 -8.15 -14.73
N ALA A 169 -6.46 -9.33 -14.69
CA ALA A 169 -7.82 -9.51 -14.20
C ALA A 169 -7.98 -9.10 -12.72
N GLN A 170 -6.99 -9.41 -11.87
CA GLN A 170 -6.99 -8.99 -10.47
C GLN A 170 -6.83 -7.48 -10.32
N ILE A 171 -5.95 -6.86 -11.11
CA ILE A 171 -5.79 -5.40 -11.14
C ILE A 171 -7.11 -4.74 -11.57
N LEU A 172 -7.74 -5.24 -12.64
CA LEU A 172 -9.01 -4.72 -13.14
C LEU A 172 -10.14 -4.90 -12.13
N LYS A 173 -10.20 -6.04 -11.43
CA LYS A 173 -11.15 -6.25 -10.33
C LYS A 173 -10.97 -5.21 -9.23
N ASN A 174 -9.74 -5.01 -8.74
CA ASN A 174 -9.44 -4.03 -7.70
C ASN A 174 -9.75 -2.59 -8.18
N GLN A 175 -9.46 -2.29 -9.44
CA GLN A 175 -9.78 -0.99 -10.04
C GLN A 175 -11.30 -0.78 -10.13
N MET A 176 -12.07 -1.80 -10.52
CA MET A 176 -13.53 -1.74 -10.56
C MET A 176 -14.12 -1.58 -9.16
N GLU A 177 -13.62 -2.30 -8.16
CA GLU A 177 -14.02 -2.11 -6.76
C GLU A 177 -13.72 -0.68 -6.28
N THR A 178 -12.57 -0.13 -6.65
CA THR A 178 -12.22 1.27 -6.35
C THR A 178 -13.17 2.25 -7.04
N LEU A 179 -13.52 2.01 -8.31
CA LEU A 179 -14.47 2.84 -9.05
C LEU A 179 -15.88 2.75 -8.48
N LEU A 180 -16.35 1.56 -8.09
CA LEU A 180 -17.64 1.38 -7.42
C LEU A 180 -17.65 2.05 -6.04
N TYR A 181 -16.53 2.03 -5.31
CA TYR A 181 -16.40 2.75 -4.06
C TYR A 181 -16.47 4.27 -4.28
N ILE A 182 -15.75 4.79 -5.29
CA ILE A 182 -15.82 6.20 -5.67
C ILE A 182 -17.23 6.55 -6.13
N ASP A 183 -17.89 5.74 -6.95
CA ASP A 183 -19.26 5.98 -7.41
C ASP A 183 -20.26 5.95 -6.25
N ARG A 184 -20.12 5.05 -5.29
CA ARG A 184 -20.98 5.04 -4.10
C ARG A 184 -20.77 6.28 -3.21
N LYS A 185 -19.53 6.74 -3.09
CA LYS A 185 -19.15 7.83 -2.17
C LYS A 185 -19.26 9.23 -2.81
N ALA A 186 -18.99 9.33 -4.10
CA ALA A 186 -19.01 10.55 -4.90
C ALA A 186 -20.24 10.65 -5.80
N GLY A 187 -20.80 9.52 -6.25
CA GLY A 187 -22.07 9.50 -6.95
C GLY A 187 -23.21 9.80 -5.99
N ILE A 188 -24.16 10.58 -6.51
CA ILE A 188 -25.58 10.87 -6.21
C ILE A 188 -26.24 10.35 -4.91
N GLY A 189 -25.76 9.28 -4.28
CA GLY A 189 -26.33 8.73 -3.04
C GLY A 189 -25.95 9.50 -1.78
N GLU A 190 -24.67 9.51 -1.38
CA GLU A 190 -24.30 9.92 -0.02
C GLU A 190 -23.86 11.39 0.06
N LEU A 191 -23.10 11.87 -0.92
CA LEU A 191 -22.66 13.26 -0.97
C LEU A 191 -23.77 14.19 -1.46
N GLU A 192 -24.54 13.80 -2.48
CA GLU A 192 -25.71 14.57 -2.92
C GLU A 192 -26.84 14.54 -1.89
N ALA A 193 -27.10 13.42 -1.19
CA ALA A 193 -28.06 13.45 -0.08
C ALA A 193 -27.63 14.41 1.04
N LYS A 194 -26.34 14.44 1.38
CA LYS A 194 -25.82 15.45 2.31
C LYS A 194 -25.94 16.87 1.75
N VAL A 195 -25.71 17.09 0.45
CA VAL A 195 -25.86 18.40 -0.19
C VAL A 195 -27.32 18.85 -0.23
N GLU A 196 -28.28 17.98 -0.53
CA GLU A 196 -29.70 18.30 -0.47
C GLU A 196 -30.16 18.51 0.98
N GLU A 197 -29.66 17.74 1.96
CA GLU A 197 -29.90 18.02 3.39
C GLU A 197 -29.38 19.42 3.78
N PHE A 198 -28.18 19.79 3.33
CA PHE A 198 -27.64 21.15 3.56
C PHE A 198 -28.46 22.24 2.87
N LYS A 199 -29.01 21.95 1.69
CA LYS A 199 -29.80 22.88 0.89
C LYS A 199 -31.19 23.09 1.49
N ASP A 200 -31.86 22.03 1.94
CA ASP A 200 -33.13 22.09 2.67
C ASP A 200 -32.98 22.91 3.97
N VAL A 201 -31.87 22.71 4.69
CA VAL A 201 -31.56 23.49 5.90
C VAL A 201 -31.25 24.96 5.57
N ALA A 202 -30.64 25.25 4.43
CA ALA A 202 -30.38 26.63 3.98
C ALA A 202 -31.68 27.33 3.52
N ASP A 203 -32.55 26.64 2.81
CA ASP A 203 -33.82 27.15 2.30
C ASP A 203 -34.86 27.32 3.43
N GLY A 204 -34.87 26.41 4.41
CA GLY A 204 -35.66 26.56 5.64
C GLY A 204 -35.22 27.74 6.51
N ARG A 205 -33.94 28.13 6.47
CA ARG A 205 -33.44 29.34 7.14
C ARG A 205 -33.81 30.63 6.40
N ASN A 206 -33.84 30.61 5.06
CA ASN A 206 -34.23 31.79 4.28
C ASN A 206 -35.73 32.10 4.37
N THR A 207 -36.59 31.08 4.45
CA THR A 207 -38.06 31.29 4.60
C THR A 207 -38.46 31.87 5.96
N SER A 208 -37.68 31.60 7.02
CA SER A 208 -37.91 32.14 8.38
C SER A 208 -37.48 33.61 8.53
N ILE A 209 -36.69 34.15 7.61
CA ILE A 209 -36.22 35.57 7.66
C ILE A 209 -37.22 36.54 6.99
N TYR A 210 -38.18 36.02 6.20
CA TYR A 210 -39.16 36.83 5.45
C TYR A 210 -40.61 36.70 5.95
N SER A 211 -40.85 36.14 7.15
CA SER A 211 -42.16 36.18 7.84
C SER A 211 -42.10 37.03 9.10
#